data_AF-A0A6S5C4J8-F1
#
_entry.id   AF-A0A6S5C4J8-F1
#
_cell.length_a   1.000
_cell.length_b   1.000
_cell.length_c   1.000
_cell.angle_alpha   90.00
_cell.angle_beta   90.00
_cell.angle_gamma   90.00
#
_symmetry.space_group_name_H-M   'P 1'
#
loop_
_entity.id
_entity.type
_entity.pdbx_description
1 polymer ?
#
loop_
_entity_poly.entity_id
_entity_poly.type
_entity_poly.pdbx_seq_one_letter_code
_entity_poly.pdbx_strand_id
1 'polypeptide(L)' 'MTAKLFEAALGIASPWYINGVAFDAAKKTLSIAVDFVAGSRFSRRKN' A
#
# COMPACT_ATOMS: atom_id res chain seq x y z
N MET A 1 11.59 7.47 1.41
CA MET A 1 11.76 7.22 -0.05
C MET A 1 11.28 5.84 -0.49
N THR A 2 11.25 4.82 0.38
CA THR A 2 10.82 3.44 0.03
C THR A 2 9.34 3.29 -0.29
N ALA A 3 8.43 3.98 0.41
CA ALA A 3 6.99 3.84 0.20
C ALA A 3 6.55 4.12 -1.25
N LYS A 4 6.97 5.26 -1.84
CA LYS A 4 6.59 5.64 -3.22
C LYS A 4 7.03 4.65 -4.31
N LEU A 5 8.19 4.00 -4.12
CA LEU A 5 8.65 2.96 -5.05
C LEU A 5 7.69 1.77 -5.05
N PHE A 6 7.31 1.30 -3.86
CA PHE A 6 6.37 0.20 -3.73
C PHE A 6 4.95 0.60 -4.15
N GLU A 7 4.53 1.85 -3.91
CA GLU A 7 3.25 2.35 -4.42
C GLU A 7 3.21 2.26 -5.94
N ALA A 8 4.24 2.76 -6.63
CA ALA A 8 4.34 2.67 -8.08
C ALA A 8 4.40 1.22 -8.57
N ALA A 9 5.22 0.36 -7.94
CA ALA A 9 5.39 -1.02 -8.34
C ALA A 9 4.13 -1.88 -8.15
N LEU A 10 3.31 -1.57 -7.13
CA LEU A 10 2.08 -2.29 -6.80
C LEU A 10 0.82 -1.63 -7.38
N GLY A 11 0.95 -0.50 -8.08
CA GLY A 11 -0.18 0.25 -8.62
C GLY A 11 -1.08 0.87 -7.54
N ILE A 12 -0.53 1.15 -6.35
CA ILE A 12 -1.25 1.85 -5.28
C ILE A 12 -1.36 3.32 -5.67
N ALA A 13 -2.60 3.82 -5.65
CA ALA A 13 -2.91 5.21 -5.93
C ALA A 13 -4.02 5.69 -5.00
N SER A 14 -4.18 7.01 -4.93
CA SER A 14 -5.23 7.66 -4.14
C SER A 14 -6.60 7.01 -4.37
N PRO A 15 -7.37 6.71 -3.30
CA PRO A 15 -7.16 7.14 -1.91
C PRO A 15 -6.20 6.29 -1.07
N TRP A 16 -5.64 5.23 -1.65
CA TRP A 16 -4.76 4.30 -0.95
C TRP A 16 -3.31 4.79 -0.94
N TYR A 17 -2.56 4.42 0.09
CA TYR A 17 -1.14 4.73 0.24
C TYR A 17 -0.43 3.64 1.07
N ILE A 18 0.91 3.60 1.01
CA ILE A 18 1.71 2.72 1.85
C ILE A 18 2.07 3.44 3.14
N ASN A 19 1.56 2.95 4.26
CA ASN A 19 1.79 3.48 5.60
C ASN A 19 3.06 2.90 6.26
N GLY A 20 3.55 1.76 5.78
CA GLY A 20 4.74 1.14 6.35
C GLY A 20 5.31 0.00 5.51
N VAL A 21 6.61 -0.25 5.69
CA VAL A 21 7.33 -1.35 5.06
C VAL A 21 8.26 -1.96 6.10
N ALA A 22 8.18 -3.27 6.30
CA ALA A 22 9.02 -4.01 7.23
C ALA A 22 9.59 -5.25 6.54
N PHE A 23 10.92 -5.37 6.51
CA PHE A 23 11.61 -6.54 5.98
C PHE A 23 12.19 -7.37 7.11
N ASP A 24 11.77 -8.64 7.18
CA ASP A 24 12.36 -9.65 8.07
C ASP A 24 13.25 -10.56 7.23
N ALA A 25 14.57 -10.36 7.34
CA ALA A 25 15.56 -11.10 6.56
C ALA A 25 15.64 -12.59 6.95
N ALA A 26 15.46 -12.90 8.24
CA ALA A 26 15.49 -14.28 8.73
C ALA A 26 14.31 -15.08 8.16
N LYS A 27 13.14 -14.44 8.06
CA LYS A 27 11.93 -15.02 7.46
C LYS A 27 11.82 -14.78 5.96
N LYS A 28 12.77 -14.05 5.35
CA LYS A 28 12.75 -13.64 3.93
C LYS A 28 11.40 -13.03 3.51
N THR A 29 10.81 -12.22 4.39
CA THR A 29 9.46 -11.69 4.21
C THR A 29 9.48 -10.16 4.19
N LEU A 30 8.81 -9.57 3.22
CA LEU A 30 8.55 -8.13 3.15
C LEU A 30 7.08 -7.86 3.44
N SER A 31 6.77 -7.23 4.57
CA SER A 31 5.43 -6.81 4.95
C SER A 31 5.20 -5.36 4.54
N ILE A 32 4.12 -5.10 3.81
CA ILE A 32 3.72 -3.78 3.35
C ILE A 32 2.36 -3.44 3.95
N ALA A 33 2.31 -2.39 4.77
CA ALA A 33 1.08 -1.89 5.34
C ALA A 33 0.45 -0.88 4.37
N VAL A 34 -0.72 -1.22 3.85
CA VAL A 34 -1.51 -0.37 2.97
C VAL A 34 -2.68 0.22 3.75
N ASP A 35 -2.89 1.51 3.59
CA ASP A 35 -3.93 2.27 4.28
C ASP A 35 -4.63 3.22 3.28
N PHE A 36 -5.63 3.94 3.73
CA PHE A 36 -6.37 4.90 2.91
C PHE A 36 -6.62 6.21 3.65
N VAL A 37 -6.74 7.30 2.88
CA VAL A 37 -7.04 8.61 3.47
C VAL A 37 -8.42 8.57 4.11
N ALA A 38 -8.53 8.95 5.39
CA ALA A 38 -9.81 8.97 6.11
C ALA A 38 -10.86 9.80 5.36
N GLY A 39 -12.11 9.32 5.31
CA GLY A 39 -13.19 9.96 4.57
C GLY A 39 -13.24 9.62 3.07
N SER A 40 -12.32 8.78 2.58
CA SER A 40 -12.33 8.32 1.19
C SER A 40 -13.55 7.47 0.85
N ARG A 41 -14.03 7.61 -0.40
CA ARG A 41 -15.16 6.84 -0.93
C ARG A 41 -14.63 5.75 -1.84
N PHE A 42 -14.92 4.50 -1.52
CA PHE A 42 -14.53 3.37 -2.36
C PHE A 42 -15.57 3.15 -3.45
N SER A 43 -15.13 3.24 -4.70
CA SER A 43 -15.96 2.88 -5.84
C SER A 43 -16.34 1.40 -5.75
N ARG A 44 -17.64 1.10 -5.68
CA ARG A 44 -18.11 -0.28 -5.86
C ARG A 44 -17.99 -0.65 -7.34
N ARG A 45 -17.23 -1.70 -7.64
CA ARG A 45 -17.19 -2.27 -9.00
C ARG A 45 -18.61 -2.73 -9.35
N LYS A 46 -19.24 -2.10 -10.34
CA LYS A 46 -20.48 -2.62 -10.92
C LYS A 46 -20.09 -3.79 -11.83
N ASN A 47 -20.70 -4.93 -11.57
CA ASN A 47 -20.51 -6.16 -12.32
C ASN A 47 -21.48 -6.21 -13.50
#